data_AF-A0A517Z3E4-F1
#
_entry.id   AF-A0A517Z3E4-F1
#
_cell.length_a   1.000
_cell.length_b   1.000
_cell.length_c   1.000
_cell.angle_alpha   90.00
_cell.angle_beta   90.00
_cell.angle_gamma   90.00
#
_symmetry.space_group_name_H-M   'P 1'
#
loop_
_entity.id
_entity.type
_entity.pdbx_description
1 polymer ?
#
loop_
_entity_poly.entity_id
_entity_poly.type
_entity_poly.pdbx_seq_one_letter_code
_entity_poly.pdbx_strand_id
1 'polypeptide(L)'
;MRAIYSMAACALVLIATAEQVQGGMITNGSFETGDFSGWGIVDLSQPFVSLEVRADGYSPSWGLFFSEATDGNYSATHGFDGIDPGTIRIFQDIGVVDPFTDLLTFDYRVGWLLGIFPGTPMDRNLNLNVYQSGSFGTLLGSHHVMTLPGGTNNTDSGNLSGMIDLSSYHGQAVRISFDAHVPESQTGPAFFQLDDVQLSASSASPVPEPSSLALLGIGIAGIGAARRRRRMKQQDTIA
;
A
#
# COMPACT_ATOMS: atom_id res chain seq x y z
N MET A 1 43.91 -20.80 -58.26
CA MET A 1 43.97 -20.53 -56.82
C MET A 1 43.21 -19.25 -56.51
N ARG A 2 42.02 -19.35 -55.94
CA ARG A 2 41.28 -18.22 -55.34
C ARG A 2 40.61 -18.75 -54.07
N ALA A 3 41.14 -18.39 -52.91
CA ALA A 3 40.52 -18.68 -51.62
C ALA A 3 39.59 -17.53 -51.26
N ILE A 4 38.32 -17.83 -51.04
CA ILE A 4 37.30 -16.88 -50.59
C ILE A 4 37.17 -17.06 -49.08
N TYR A 5 37.47 -16.02 -48.31
CA TYR A 5 37.31 -15.97 -46.86
C TYR A 5 35.81 -15.91 -46.51
N SER A 6 35.32 -16.91 -45.77
CA SER A 6 34.01 -16.84 -45.11
C SER A 6 34.19 -16.16 -43.75
N MET A 7 33.73 -14.92 -43.61
CA MET A 7 33.53 -14.29 -42.31
C MET A 7 32.23 -14.81 -41.69
N ALA A 8 32.34 -15.59 -40.63
CA ALA A 8 31.23 -15.92 -39.75
C ALA A 8 30.99 -14.74 -38.79
N ALA A 9 29.87 -14.04 -38.95
CA ALA A 9 29.44 -13.01 -38.01
C ALA A 9 28.84 -13.68 -36.76
N CYS A 10 29.56 -13.63 -35.64
CA CYS A 10 29.00 -13.94 -34.32
C CYS A 10 28.13 -12.77 -33.88
N ALA A 11 26.81 -12.94 -33.91
CA ALA A 11 25.89 -12.02 -33.27
C ALA A 11 25.95 -12.25 -31.74
N LEU A 12 26.59 -11.31 -31.02
CA LEU A 12 26.46 -11.24 -29.57
C LEU A 12 25.03 -10.76 -29.24
N VAL A 13 24.20 -11.66 -28.71
CA VAL A 13 22.94 -11.27 -28.09
C VAL A 13 23.26 -10.81 -26.67
N LEU A 14 23.29 -9.50 -26.45
CA LEU A 14 23.28 -8.91 -25.12
C LEU A 14 21.90 -9.17 -24.50
N ILE A 15 21.80 -10.18 -23.64
CA ILE A 15 20.63 -10.35 -22.77
C ILE A 15 20.78 -9.30 -21.66
N ALA A 16 20.16 -8.14 -21.85
CA ALA A 16 19.95 -7.22 -20.74
C ALA A 16 18.99 -7.90 -19.76
N THR A 17 19.49 -8.27 -18.59
CA THR A 17 18.62 -8.67 -17.48
C THR A 17 17.92 -7.40 -17.01
N ALA A 18 16.64 -7.25 -17.32
CA ALA A 18 15.80 -6.28 -16.63
C ALA A 18 15.77 -6.69 -15.16
N GLU A 19 16.41 -5.91 -14.28
CA GLU A 19 16.09 -5.98 -12.85
C GLU A 19 14.60 -5.69 -12.76
N GLN A 20 13.81 -6.71 -12.42
CA GLN A 20 12.41 -6.52 -12.11
C GLN A 20 12.38 -5.72 -10.81
N VAL A 21 12.15 -4.41 -10.93
CA VAL A 21 11.76 -3.59 -9.80
C VAL A 21 10.42 -4.16 -9.34
N GLN A 22 10.42 -4.82 -8.17
CA GLN A 22 9.20 -5.33 -7.58
C GLN A 22 8.28 -4.14 -7.29
N GLY A 23 7.03 -4.22 -7.77
CA GLY A 23 5.99 -3.24 -7.49
C GLY A 23 5.75 -3.09 -5.99
N GLY A 24 5.10 -1.98 -5.63
CA GLY A 24 4.84 -1.65 -4.24
C GLY A 24 4.09 -2.77 -3.51
N MET A 25 4.36 -2.96 -2.22
CA MET A 25 3.63 -3.92 -1.41
C MET A 25 3.39 -3.41 0.00
N ILE A 26 2.25 -3.82 0.57
CA ILE A 26 2.00 -3.70 1.99
C ILE A 26 2.26 -5.06 2.64
N THR A 27 3.10 -5.04 3.66
CA THR A 27 3.31 -6.18 4.56
C THR A 27 2.49 -5.96 5.83
N ASN A 28 1.80 -7.01 6.29
CA ASN A 28 1.01 -6.97 7.53
C ASN A 28 0.02 -5.79 7.57
N GLY A 29 -0.73 -5.59 6.48
CA GLY A 29 -1.63 -4.45 6.29
C GLY A 29 -2.79 -4.39 7.29
N SER A 30 -3.23 -5.55 7.76
CA SER A 30 -4.27 -5.72 8.79
C SER A 30 -3.69 -6.11 10.17
N PHE A 31 -2.38 -5.99 10.37
CA PHE A 31 -1.73 -6.21 11.69
C PHE A 31 -1.92 -7.61 12.34
N GLU A 32 -2.41 -8.62 11.61
CA GLU A 32 -2.72 -9.97 12.09
C GLU A 32 -1.53 -10.80 12.61
N THR A 33 -0.30 -10.29 12.47
CA THR A 33 0.86 -10.84 13.18
C THR A 33 0.85 -10.56 14.69
N GLY A 34 -0.03 -9.66 15.15
CA GLY A 34 -0.13 -9.23 16.55
C GLY A 34 0.91 -8.20 16.95
N ASP A 35 1.72 -7.72 16.01
CA ASP A 35 2.73 -6.68 16.21
C ASP A 35 2.92 -5.81 14.94
N PHE A 36 3.85 -4.85 15.03
CA PHE A 36 4.19 -3.95 13.91
C PHE A 36 5.21 -4.56 12.92
N SER A 37 5.27 -5.88 12.76
CA SER A 37 6.12 -6.50 11.74
C SER A 37 5.88 -5.87 10.37
N GLY A 38 6.94 -5.38 9.73
CA GLY A 38 6.87 -4.66 8.44
C GLY A 38 6.56 -3.16 8.56
N TRP A 39 6.22 -2.66 9.74
CA TRP A 39 5.88 -1.26 9.99
C TRP A 39 6.91 -0.58 10.92
N GLY A 40 7.17 0.69 10.65
CA GLY A 40 7.82 1.59 11.57
C GLY A 40 6.79 2.40 12.35
N ILE A 41 7.14 2.77 13.58
CA ILE A 41 6.30 3.61 14.44
C ILE A 41 7.07 4.78 15.04
N VAL A 42 6.35 5.87 15.30
CA VAL A 42 6.77 6.96 16.18
C VAL A 42 5.59 7.23 17.11
N ASP A 43 5.84 7.25 18.41
CA ASP A 43 4.82 7.62 19.41
C ASP A 43 5.29 8.87 20.17
N LEU A 44 4.38 9.46 20.94
CA LEU A 44 4.72 10.51 21.89
C LEU A 44 5.57 9.94 23.03
N SER A 45 6.35 10.79 23.70
CA SER A 45 7.13 10.41 24.88
C SER A 45 6.27 9.96 26.05
N GLN A 46 5.06 10.52 26.16
CA GLN A 46 4.09 10.22 27.21
C GLN A 46 2.68 10.18 26.61
N PRO A 47 2.32 9.09 25.90
CA PRO A 47 1.02 8.94 25.27
C PRO A 47 -0.07 8.66 26.33
N PHE A 48 -1.30 9.10 26.07
CA PHE A 48 -2.46 8.74 26.92
C PHE A 48 -2.76 7.23 26.82
N VAL A 49 -2.78 6.72 25.59
CA VAL A 49 -2.79 5.30 25.26
C VAL A 49 -1.67 5.06 24.26
N SER A 50 -0.74 4.16 24.60
CA SER A 50 0.41 3.83 23.75
C SER A 50 -0.01 3.31 22.39
N LEU A 51 0.79 3.60 21.37
CA LEU A 51 0.67 3.01 20.05
C LEU A 51 1.02 1.51 20.12
N GLU A 52 0.03 0.65 19.88
CA GLU A 52 0.17 -0.81 19.91
C GLU A 52 -0.74 -1.46 18.87
N VAL A 53 -0.35 -2.65 18.43
CA VAL A 53 -1.28 -3.59 17.78
C VAL A 53 -2.05 -4.30 18.88
N ARG A 54 -3.38 -4.25 18.81
CA ARG A 54 -4.27 -4.78 19.84
C ARG A 54 -5.27 -5.74 19.25
N ALA A 55 -5.56 -6.80 20.00
CA ALA A 55 -6.71 -7.65 19.71
C ALA A 55 -8.02 -6.88 19.94
N ASP A 56 -9.10 -7.35 19.34
CA ASP A 56 -10.44 -6.81 19.53
C ASP A 56 -10.88 -6.78 21.00
N GLY A 57 -11.71 -5.79 21.33
CA GLY A 57 -12.30 -5.61 22.66
C GLY A 57 -11.46 -4.79 23.64
N TYR A 58 -10.35 -4.17 23.21
CA TYR A 58 -9.65 -3.19 24.03
C TYR A 58 -10.47 -1.91 24.16
N SER A 59 -10.54 -1.33 25.36
CA SER A 59 -11.17 -0.02 25.59
C SER A 59 -10.20 0.95 26.24
N PRO A 60 -10.04 2.18 25.68
CA PRO A 60 -9.31 3.25 26.33
C PRO A 60 -10.11 3.91 27.47
N SER A 61 -11.29 3.38 27.83
CA SER A 61 -12.27 3.97 28.75
C SER A 61 -12.91 5.26 28.22
N TRP A 62 -13.47 6.11 29.10
CA TRP A 62 -14.08 7.40 28.76
C TRP A 62 -15.32 7.35 27.85
N GLY A 63 -15.90 6.17 27.65
CA GLY A 63 -17.02 5.98 26.72
C GLY A 63 -16.61 6.04 25.25
N LEU A 64 -15.32 6.02 24.95
CA LEU A 64 -14.80 5.82 23.60
C LEU A 64 -15.02 4.36 23.17
N PHE A 65 -15.03 4.13 21.85
CA PHE A 65 -15.28 2.82 21.25
C PHE A 65 -14.25 1.74 21.68
N PHE A 66 -14.67 0.48 21.57
CA PHE A 66 -13.79 -0.68 21.74
C PHE A 66 -13.09 -0.98 20.41
N SER A 67 -11.83 -1.44 20.45
CA SER A 67 -11.16 -1.91 19.23
C SER A 67 -11.95 -3.05 18.59
N GLU A 68 -12.12 -2.97 17.27
CA GLU A 68 -12.89 -3.91 16.46
C GLU A 68 -12.32 -3.88 15.05
N ALA A 69 -11.39 -4.79 14.76
CA ALA A 69 -10.73 -4.95 13.47
C ALA A 69 -11.74 -5.10 12.34
N THR A 70 -11.47 -4.49 11.19
CA THR A 70 -12.24 -4.66 9.96
C THR A 70 -11.78 -5.86 9.15
N ASP A 71 -10.53 -6.31 9.35
CA ASP A 71 -10.02 -7.56 8.83
C ASP A 71 -9.28 -8.34 9.94
N GLY A 72 -9.70 -9.58 10.19
CA GLY A 72 -9.08 -10.42 11.22
C GLY A 72 -9.51 -10.09 12.65
N ASN A 73 -8.56 -10.05 13.60
CA ASN A 73 -8.83 -9.80 15.02
C ASN A 73 -7.88 -8.78 15.67
N TYR A 74 -6.91 -8.23 14.93
CA TYR A 74 -5.93 -7.28 15.41
C TYR A 74 -6.01 -5.99 14.61
N SER A 75 -5.75 -4.87 15.26
CA SER A 75 -5.64 -3.57 14.58
C SER A 75 -4.62 -2.68 15.28
N ALA A 76 -4.04 -1.73 14.54
CA ALA A 76 -3.14 -0.75 15.13
C ALA A 76 -3.95 0.36 15.80
N THR A 77 -3.64 0.66 17.06
CA THR A 77 -4.41 1.63 17.85
C THR A 77 -3.51 2.55 18.66
N HIS A 78 -3.94 3.80 18.85
CA HIS A 78 -3.25 4.76 19.72
C HIS A 78 -4.21 5.78 20.32
N GLY A 79 -3.79 6.46 21.39
CA GLY A 79 -4.60 7.46 22.08
C GLY A 79 -4.82 8.76 21.31
N PHE A 80 -4.04 9.02 20.26
CA PHE A 80 -4.11 10.29 19.50
C PHE A 80 -4.08 11.51 20.44
N ASP A 81 -3.38 11.36 21.56
CA ASP A 81 -3.33 12.27 22.71
C ASP A 81 -2.16 11.90 23.60
N GLY A 82 -1.64 12.88 24.33
CA GLY A 82 -0.53 12.69 25.25
C GLY A 82 -0.21 13.96 26.02
N ILE A 83 0.79 13.85 26.91
CA ILE A 83 1.28 14.98 27.69
C ILE A 83 2.12 15.93 26.82
N ASP A 84 2.82 15.42 25.82
CA ASP A 84 3.64 16.25 24.95
C ASP A 84 2.97 16.40 23.56
N PRO A 85 2.91 17.62 23.00
CA PRO A 85 2.54 17.81 21.60
C PRO A 85 3.50 17.06 20.67
N GLY A 86 3.01 16.63 19.52
CA GLY A 86 3.83 15.92 18.56
C GLY A 86 3.02 15.26 17.45
N THR A 87 3.65 14.30 16.80
CA THR A 87 3.02 13.52 15.73
C THR A 87 3.28 12.05 16.01
N ILE A 88 2.19 11.30 16.17
CA ILE A 88 2.21 9.83 16.20
C ILE A 88 2.22 9.35 14.75
N ARG A 89 3.04 8.37 14.43
CA ARG A 89 3.22 7.83 13.07
C ARG A 89 3.15 6.31 13.03
N ILE A 90 2.44 5.80 12.04
CA ILE A 90 2.51 4.40 11.59
C ILE A 90 2.90 4.44 10.11
N PHE A 91 4.03 3.84 9.73
CA PHE A 91 4.59 4.03 8.39
C PHE A 91 5.26 2.78 7.82
N GLN A 92 5.28 2.68 6.49
CA GLN A 92 5.95 1.59 5.78
C GLN A 92 6.59 2.12 4.50
N ASP A 93 7.83 1.69 4.22
CA ASP A 93 8.43 1.82 2.89
C ASP A 93 7.77 0.79 1.98
N ILE A 94 6.88 1.23 1.09
CA ILE A 94 6.08 0.31 0.27
C ILE A 94 6.79 -0.13 -0.99
N GLY A 95 7.93 0.47 -1.32
CA GLY A 95 8.65 0.20 -2.57
C GLY A 95 8.21 1.10 -3.71
N VAL A 96 8.42 0.66 -4.95
CA VAL A 96 8.16 1.46 -6.15
C VAL A 96 6.69 1.41 -6.53
N VAL A 97 6.04 2.56 -6.59
CA VAL A 97 4.65 2.66 -7.06
C VAL A 97 4.62 2.39 -8.56
N ASP A 98 3.72 1.52 -9.00
CA ASP A 98 3.49 1.19 -10.40
C ASP A 98 1.97 1.12 -10.70
N PRO A 99 1.54 0.95 -11.96
CA PRO A 99 0.11 0.90 -12.31
C PRO A 99 -0.71 -0.23 -11.67
N PHE A 100 -0.07 -1.16 -10.94
CA PHE A 100 -0.75 -2.24 -10.21
C PHE A 100 -0.84 -1.97 -8.70
N THR A 101 -0.18 -0.93 -8.22
CA THR A 101 0.06 -0.62 -6.80
C THR A 101 -0.14 0.87 -6.50
N ASP A 102 -0.94 1.55 -7.32
CA ASP A 102 -1.13 3.00 -7.28
C ASP A 102 -2.44 3.45 -6.62
N LEU A 103 -3.19 2.54 -6.02
CA LEU A 103 -4.35 2.86 -5.19
C LEU A 103 -4.14 2.28 -3.79
N LEU A 104 -4.01 3.17 -2.80
CA LEU A 104 -3.97 2.79 -1.39
C LEU A 104 -5.37 2.88 -0.79
N THR A 105 -5.82 1.80 -0.17
CA THR A 105 -7.03 1.78 0.67
C THR A 105 -6.68 1.38 2.09
N PHE A 106 -7.48 1.82 3.04
CA PHE A 106 -7.31 1.51 4.46
C PHE A 106 -8.61 1.79 5.20
N ASP A 107 -8.82 1.09 6.32
CA ASP A 107 -9.91 1.35 7.23
C ASP A 107 -9.40 2.06 8.48
N TYR A 108 -10.22 2.94 9.03
CA TYR A 108 -9.90 3.65 10.25
C TYR A 108 -11.16 3.98 11.07
N ARG A 109 -10.96 4.18 12.36
CA ARG A 109 -12.01 4.60 13.29
C ARG A 109 -11.40 5.54 14.32
N VAL A 110 -12.15 6.57 14.69
CA VAL A 110 -11.67 7.55 15.66
C VAL A 110 -12.78 8.04 16.55
N GLY A 111 -12.42 8.30 17.80
CA GLY A 111 -13.27 8.88 18.82
C GLY A 111 -12.46 9.90 19.60
N TRP A 112 -13.10 10.98 20.02
CA TRP A 112 -12.47 12.10 20.70
C TRP A 112 -13.41 12.79 21.67
N LEU A 113 -12.84 13.30 22.75
CA LEU A 113 -13.49 14.10 23.75
C LEU A 113 -12.72 15.42 23.95
N LEU A 114 -12.64 16.24 22.90
CA LEU A 114 -11.91 17.51 22.93
C LEU A 114 -12.76 18.65 23.51
N GLY A 115 -14.03 18.40 23.86
CA GLY A 115 -14.95 19.38 24.45
C GLY A 115 -15.15 19.22 25.94
N ILE A 116 -14.52 18.24 26.59
CA ILE A 116 -14.71 17.99 28.04
C ILE A 116 -13.74 18.79 28.92
N PHE A 117 -12.64 19.29 28.36
CA PHE A 117 -11.67 20.11 29.08
C PHE A 117 -11.95 21.60 28.89
N PRO A 118 -11.81 22.41 29.95
CA PRO A 118 -11.98 23.85 29.83
C PRO A 118 -10.90 24.45 28.92
N GLY A 119 -11.30 25.32 28.01
CA GLY A 119 -10.40 25.98 27.06
C GLY A 119 -10.98 25.99 25.65
N THR A 120 -10.14 26.32 24.68
CA THR A 120 -10.43 26.19 23.25
C THR A 120 -9.39 25.29 22.60
N PRO A 121 -9.46 23.96 22.80
CA PRO A 121 -8.53 23.03 22.16
C PRO A 121 -8.44 23.28 20.66
N MET A 122 -7.26 23.11 20.11
CA MET A 122 -6.99 23.19 18.68
C MET A 122 -7.44 21.89 17.98
N ASP A 123 -7.75 22.03 16.69
CA ASP A 123 -8.05 20.91 15.82
C ASP A 123 -6.89 19.92 15.74
N ARG A 124 -7.19 18.62 15.84
CA ARG A 124 -6.23 17.55 15.56
C ARG A 124 -6.46 17.03 14.16
N ASN A 125 -5.40 16.64 13.48
CA ASN A 125 -5.49 16.19 12.09
C ASN A 125 -4.81 14.85 11.91
N LEU A 126 -5.50 13.95 11.20
CA LEU A 126 -4.96 12.74 10.63
C LEU A 126 -4.69 12.98 9.15
N ASN A 127 -3.45 12.76 8.73
CA ASN A 127 -3.06 12.86 7.33
C ASN A 127 -2.35 11.58 6.90
N LEU A 128 -2.53 11.20 5.63
CA LEU A 128 -1.63 10.26 4.97
C LEU A 128 -0.55 11.07 4.24
N ASN A 129 0.68 10.95 4.71
CA ASN A 129 1.84 11.58 4.11
C ASN A 129 2.63 10.59 3.28
N VAL A 130 3.07 11.04 2.10
CA VAL A 130 3.93 10.28 1.19
C VAL A 130 5.31 10.93 1.23
N TYR A 131 6.32 10.15 1.62
CA TYR A 131 7.72 10.58 1.66
C TYR A 131 8.55 9.78 0.65
N GLN A 132 9.73 10.32 0.35
CA GLN A 132 10.76 9.50 -0.31
C GLN A 132 11.11 8.29 0.57
N SER A 133 11.19 7.10 -0.04
CA SER A 133 11.50 5.87 0.70
C SER A 133 12.77 5.99 1.55
N GLY A 134 12.72 5.45 2.77
CA GLY A 134 13.83 5.43 3.72
C GLY A 134 14.04 6.73 4.51
N SER A 135 13.26 7.80 4.27
CA SER A 135 13.49 9.12 4.87
C SER A 135 12.20 9.84 5.24
N PHE A 136 12.23 10.63 6.31
CA PHE A 136 11.22 11.66 6.61
C PHE A 136 11.65 13.07 6.18
N GLY A 137 12.83 13.21 5.55
CA GLY A 137 13.41 14.49 5.17
C GLY A 137 12.82 15.10 3.90
N THR A 138 12.14 14.30 3.08
CA THR A 138 11.54 14.74 1.82
C THR A 138 10.07 14.31 1.77
N LEU A 139 9.17 15.24 2.06
CA LEU A 139 7.73 15.06 1.85
C LEU A 139 7.41 15.25 0.36
N LEU A 140 6.82 14.22 -0.27
CA LEU A 140 6.39 14.24 -1.67
C LEU A 140 4.93 14.68 -1.81
N GLY A 141 4.08 14.33 -0.83
CA GLY A 141 2.69 14.76 -0.79
C GLY A 141 2.04 14.51 0.57
N SER A 142 0.94 15.22 0.82
CA SER A 142 0.16 15.16 2.06
C SER A 142 -1.31 15.11 1.70
N HIS A 143 -2.00 14.10 2.19
CA HIS A 143 -3.42 13.88 1.94
C HIS A 143 -4.18 13.97 3.25
N HIS A 144 -5.16 14.87 3.31
CA HIS A 144 -6.01 15.00 4.47
C HIS A 144 -6.93 13.79 4.60
N VAL A 145 -6.97 13.16 5.78
CA VAL A 145 -7.88 12.04 6.07
C VAL A 145 -9.03 12.51 6.94
N MET A 146 -8.74 13.14 8.08
CA MET A 146 -9.77 13.63 9.00
C MET A 146 -9.27 14.74 9.92
N THR A 147 -10.18 15.65 10.28
CA THR A 147 -10.02 16.62 11.37
C THR A 147 -10.89 16.21 12.56
N LEU A 148 -10.32 16.22 13.76
CA LEU A 148 -11.04 16.18 15.04
C LEU A 148 -11.20 17.62 15.50
N PRO A 149 -12.39 18.23 15.38
CA PRO A 149 -12.56 19.65 15.69
C PRO A 149 -12.38 19.92 17.18
N GLY A 150 -11.56 20.90 17.51
CA GLY A 150 -11.32 21.33 18.88
C GLY A 150 -12.61 21.76 19.59
N GLY A 151 -12.72 21.46 20.88
CA GLY A 151 -13.91 21.78 21.67
C GLY A 151 -15.15 20.92 21.37
N THR A 152 -15.04 19.92 20.49
CA THR A 152 -16.14 18.99 20.18
C THR A 152 -15.90 17.60 20.75
N ASN A 153 -16.97 16.82 20.84
CA ASN A 153 -16.94 15.43 21.29
C ASN A 153 -17.60 14.55 20.24
N ASN A 154 -16.96 13.43 19.92
CA ASN A 154 -17.57 12.32 19.21
C ASN A 154 -16.93 11.03 19.75
N THR A 155 -17.70 10.22 20.48
CA THR A 155 -17.13 9.03 21.13
C THR A 155 -16.77 7.91 20.15
N ASP A 156 -17.33 7.94 18.95
CA ASP A 156 -17.17 6.89 17.95
C ASP A 156 -17.60 7.37 16.55
N SER A 157 -16.67 7.44 15.60
CA SER A 157 -17.00 7.71 14.20
C SER A 157 -17.72 6.56 13.48
N GLY A 158 -17.69 5.35 14.06
CA GLY A 158 -17.86 4.11 13.32
C GLY A 158 -16.68 3.82 12.39
N ASN A 159 -16.70 2.65 11.76
CA ASN A 159 -15.69 2.28 10.77
C ASN A 159 -15.82 3.16 9.52
N LEU A 160 -14.70 3.75 9.10
CA LEU A 160 -14.56 4.57 7.91
C LEU A 160 -13.48 3.97 7.02
N SER A 161 -13.54 4.25 5.73
CA SER A 161 -12.50 3.84 4.77
C SER A 161 -11.88 5.06 4.11
N GLY A 162 -10.56 5.02 3.93
CA GLY A 162 -9.78 5.99 3.17
C GLY A 162 -9.31 5.40 1.84
N MET A 163 -9.14 6.28 0.85
CA MET A 163 -8.65 5.92 -0.47
C MET A 163 -7.75 7.04 -0.98
N ILE A 164 -6.51 6.71 -1.33
CA ILE A 164 -5.53 7.65 -1.85
C ILE A 164 -4.95 7.14 -3.17
N ASP A 165 -5.07 7.97 -4.21
CA ASP A 165 -4.43 7.75 -5.50
C ASP A 165 -2.94 8.13 -5.42
N LEU A 166 -2.09 7.15 -5.72
CA LEU A 166 -0.64 7.26 -5.72
C LEU A 166 -0.06 7.33 -7.15
N SER A 167 -0.88 7.44 -8.19
CA SER A 167 -0.44 7.43 -9.60
C SER A 167 0.60 8.50 -9.92
N SER A 168 0.55 9.66 -9.25
CA SER A 168 1.57 10.71 -9.39
C SER A 168 2.98 10.30 -8.95
N TYR A 169 3.10 9.18 -8.23
CA TYR A 169 4.37 8.63 -7.73
C TYR A 169 4.86 7.43 -8.56
N HIS A 170 4.24 7.10 -9.71
CA HIS A 170 4.70 5.99 -10.57
C HIS A 170 6.20 6.08 -10.87
N GLY A 171 6.89 4.94 -10.73
CA GLY A 171 8.33 4.81 -10.91
C GLY A 171 9.18 5.33 -9.75
N GLN A 172 8.56 5.80 -8.65
CA GLN A 172 9.25 6.27 -7.46
C GLN A 172 9.08 5.29 -6.30
N ALA A 173 10.17 5.04 -5.57
CA ALA A 173 10.10 4.33 -4.30
C ALA A 173 9.62 5.28 -3.20
N VAL A 174 8.50 4.94 -2.54
CA VAL A 174 7.89 5.82 -1.54
C VAL A 174 7.71 5.15 -0.18
N ARG A 175 7.56 6.00 0.84
CA ARG A 175 7.08 5.67 2.17
C ARG A 175 5.69 6.26 2.35
N ILE A 176 4.75 5.48 2.85
CA ILE A 176 3.47 6.02 3.35
C ILE A 176 3.55 6.16 4.87
N SER A 177 2.88 7.17 5.42
CA SER A 177 2.85 7.44 6.85
C SER A 177 1.49 7.99 7.25
N PHE A 178 0.80 7.28 8.16
CA PHE A 178 -0.38 7.79 8.84
C PHE A 178 0.08 8.68 10.00
N ASP A 179 -0.09 9.99 9.85
CA ASP A 179 0.42 10.99 10.77
C ASP A 179 -0.75 11.61 11.55
N ALA A 180 -0.82 11.27 12.84
CA ALA A 180 -1.77 11.81 13.80
C ALA A 180 -1.12 12.96 14.57
N HIS A 181 -1.48 14.21 14.22
CA HIS A 181 -0.88 15.41 14.81
C HIS A 181 -1.64 15.89 16.05
N VAL A 182 -0.94 15.93 17.18
CA VAL A 182 -1.42 16.43 18.48
C VAL A 182 -0.76 17.81 18.72
N PRO A 183 -1.50 18.93 18.54
CA PRO A 183 -0.94 20.27 18.61
C PRO A 183 -0.72 20.77 20.05
N GLU A 184 -1.39 20.17 21.02
CA GLU A 184 -1.43 20.64 22.40
C GLU A 184 -1.33 19.48 23.40
N SER A 185 -0.72 19.77 24.54
CA SER A 185 -0.60 18.88 25.70
C SER A 185 -1.96 18.69 26.38
N GLN A 186 -2.37 17.44 26.63
CA GLN A 186 -3.48 17.10 27.53
C GLN A 186 -4.83 17.75 27.17
N THR A 187 -5.13 17.92 25.88
CA THR A 187 -6.42 18.45 25.41
C THR A 187 -7.40 17.38 24.90
N GLY A 188 -7.07 16.10 25.06
CA GLY A 188 -7.91 14.94 24.77
C GLY A 188 -8.50 14.34 26.05
N PRO A 189 -9.18 13.17 25.99
CA PRO A 189 -8.65 12.01 25.28
C PRO A 189 -9.23 11.83 23.88
N ALA A 190 -8.50 11.06 23.08
CA ALA A 190 -8.97 10.49 21.83
C ALA A 190 -8.59 9.00 21.78
N PHE A 191 -9.04 8.33 20.73
CA PHE A 191 -8.66 6.96 20.41
C PHE A 191 -8.78 6.75 18.91
N PHE A 192 -7.78 6.14 18.32
CA PHE A 192 -7.68 5.89 16.90
C PHE A 192 -7.40 4.41 16.67
N GLN A 193 -7.98 3.88 15.60
CA GLN A 193 -7.75 2.56 15.07
C GLN A 193 -7.46 2.66 13.56
N LEU A 194 -6.49 1.89 13.09
CA LEU A 194 -6.14 1.68 11.68
C LEU A 194 -6.13 0.18 11.40
N ASP A 195 -6.70 -0.19 10.27
CA ASP A 195 -6.75 -1.58 9.81
C ASP A 195 -6.86 -1.68 8.28
N ASP A 196 -6.76 -2.90 7.74
CA ASP A 196 -6.97 -3.27 6.34
C ASP A 196 -6.23 -2.38 5.31
N VAL A 197 -4.94 -2.09 5.55
CA VAL A 197 -4.14 -1.27 4.63
C VAL A 197 -3.72 -2.09 3.41
N GLN A 198 -4.14 -1.68 2.22
CA GLN A 198 -3.92 -2.44 0.98
C GLN A 198 -3.50 -1.55 -0.19
N LEU A 199 -2.72 -2.13 -1.10
CA LEU A 199 -2.42 -1.54 -2.42
C LEU A 199 -3.11 -2.33 -3.52
N SER A 200 -3.63 -1.62 -4.51
CA SER A 200 -4.25 -2.19 -5.70
C SER A 200 -4.05 -1.28 -6.91
N ALA A 201 -4.56 -1.70 -8.08
CA ALA A 201 -4.54 -0.90 -9.30
C ALA A 201 -5.72 0.09 -9.32
N SER A 202 -5.44 1.36 -9.54
CA SER A 202 -6.44 2.44 -9.70
C SER A 202 -7.36 2.23 -10.91
N SER A 203 -6.86 1.56 -11.95
CA SER A 203 -7.64 1.20 -13.13
C SER A 203 -6.99 0.05 -13.92
N ALA A 204 -7.40 -1.18 -13.65
CA ALA A 204 -7.06 -2.30 -14.53
C ALA A 204 -7.94 -2.24 -15.79
N SER A 205 -7.48 -1.58 -16.86
CA SER A 205 -7.99 -1.95 -18.19
C SER A 205 -7.56 -3.39 -18.44
N PRO A 206 -8.47 -4.31 -18.84
CA PRO A 206 -8.06 -5.68 -19.14
C PRO A 206 -6.97 -5.62 -20.21
N VAL A 207 -5.75 -6.01 -19.82
CA VAL A 207 -4.63 -6.13 -20.73
C VAL A 207 -5.07 -7.08 -21.84
N PRO A 208 -5.09 -6.66 -23.13
CA PRO A 208 -5.33 -7.59 -24.22
C PRO A 208 -4.33 -8.74 -24.06
N GLU A 209 -4.84 -9.96 -23.91
CA GLU A 209 -4.02 -11.15 -23.69
C GLU A 209 -2.80 -11.10 -24.62
N PRO A 210 -1.58 -11.34 -24.10
CA PRO A 210 -0.38 -11.15 -24.88
C PRO A 210 -0.50 -11.95 -26.17
N SER A 211 -0.12 -11.31 -27.28
CA SER A 211 -0.07 -11.90 -28.61
C SER A 211 0.67 -13.24 -28.67
N SER A 212 1.38 -13.63 -27.61
CA SER A 212 1.84 -14.99 -27.31
C SER A 212 0.77 -16.08 -27.48
N LEU A 213 -0.50 -15.87 -27.10
CA LEU A 213 -1.58 -16.85 -27.33
C LEU A 213 -1.91 -16.97 -28.83
N ALA A 214 -1.99 -15.85 -29.53
CA ALA A 214 -2.19 -15.82 -30.98
C ALA A 214 -0.99 -16.45 -31.73
N LEU A 215 0.24 -16.15 -31.32
CA LEU A 215 1.48 -16.71 -31.86
C LEU A 215 1.59 -18.22 -31.59
N LEU A 216 1.20 -18.67 -30.40
CA LEU A 216 1.12 -20.10 -30.05
C LEU A 216 0.09 -20.82 -30.92
N GLY A 217 -1.11 -20.23 -31.08
CA GLY A 217 -2.17 -20.76 -31.94
C GLY A 217 -1.74 -20.87 -33.41
N ILE A 218 -1.12 -19.82 -33.96
CA ILE A 218 -0.58 -19.79 -35.33
C ILE A 218 0.56 -20.81 -35.48
N GLY A 219 1.43 -20.93 -34.48
CA GLY A 219 2.52 -21.91 -34.46
C GLY A 219 2.01 -23.36 -34.52
N ILE A 220 1.01 -23.71 -33.71
CA ILE A 220 0.39 -25.03 -33.70
C ILE A 220 -0.32 -25.32 -35.04
N ALA A 221 -1.07 -24.35 -35.57
CA ALA A 221 -1.74 -24.48 -36.86
C ALA A 221 -0.73 -24.68 -38.01
N GLY A 222 0.38 -23.94 -38.00
CA GLY A 222 1.48 -24.07 -38.96
C GLY A 222 2.13 -25.45 -38.94
N ILE A 223 2.39 -25.99 -37.75
CA ILE A 223 2.94 -27.35 -37.57
C ILE A 223 1.94 -28.41 -38.06
N GLY A 224 0.65 -28.25 -37.76
CA GLY A 224 -0.42 -29.14 -38.23
C GLY A 224 -0.52 -29.18 -39.76
N ALA A 225 -0.52 -28.02 -40.41
CA ALA A 225 -0.56 -27.89 -41.87
C ALA A 225 0.68 -28.50 -42.55
N ALA A 226 1.87 -28.30 -41.96
CA ALA A 226 3.11 -28.89 -42.45
C ALA A 226 3.10 -30.43 -42.39
N ARG A 227 2.56 -31.01 -41.30
CA ARG A 227 2.40 -32.48 -41.17
C ARG A 227 1.41 -33.05 -42.19
N ARG A 228 0.30 -32.36 -42.46
CA ARG A 228 -0.69 -32.79 -43.46
C ARG A 228 -0.11 -32.84 -44.88
N ARG A 229 0.65 -31.82 -45.28
CA ARG A 229 1.30 -31.77 -46.61
C ARG A 229 2.33 -32.89 -46.82
N ARG A 230 3.02 -33.32 -45.77
CA ARG A 230 3.98 -34.44 -45.86
C ARG A 230 3.30 -35.79 -46.11
N ARG A 231 2.12 -36.02 -45.52
CA ARG A 231 1.34 -37.26 -45.73
C ARG A 231 0.79 -37.38 -47.15
N MET A 232 0.36 -36.26 -47.76
CA MET A 232 -0.16 -36.25 -49.13
C MET A 232 0.93 -36.61 -50.16
N LYS A 233 2.13 -36.03 -50.03
CA LYS A 233 3.25 -36.37 -50.93
C LYS A 233 3.71 -37.83 -50.84
N GLN A 234 3.54 -38.48 -49.69
CA GLN A 234 3.85 -39.91 -49.54
C GLN A 234 2.81 -40.83 -50.19
N GLN A 235 1.56 -40.39 -50.36
CA GLN A 235 0.54 -41.16 -51.06
C GLN A 235 0.70 -41.08 -52.58
N ASP A 236 1.16 -39.94 -53.11
CA ASP A 236 1.42 -39.77 -54.55
C ASP A 236 2.67 -40.50 -55.05
N THR A 237 3.47 -41.10 -54.16
CA THR A 237 4.70 -41.86 -54.51
C THR A 237 4.47 -43.38 -54.51
N ILE A 238 3.26 -43.85 -54.17
CA ILE A 238 2.94 -45.30 -54.04
C ILE A 238 1.95 -45.77 -55.15
N ALA A 239 1.54 -44.90 -56.07
CA ALA A 239 0.79 -45.26 -57.28
C ALA A 239 1.71 -45.22 -58.51
#